data_AF-A0AAU0VA17-F1
#
_entry.id   AF-A0AAU0VA17-F1
#
_cell.length_a   1.000
_cell.length_b   1.000
_cell.length_c   1.000
_cell.angle_alpha   90.00
_cell.angle_beta   90.00
_cell.angle_gamma   90.00
#
_symmetry.space_group_name_H-M   'P 1'
#
loop_
_entity.id
_entity.type
_entity.pdbx_description
1 polymer ?
#
loop_
_entity_poly.entity_id
_entity_poly.type
_entity_poly.pdbx_seq_one_letter_code
_entity_poly.pdbx_strand_id
1 'polypeptide(L)'
;MARPRTFDESAVLDAAAREFRVHGFAETSTEQLCEAAGVRRSSLYNAFTSKDELFVRALQRYVATTGARQSMILADEELTGAERLRTLVDVVVDEELQAANRGHAAGCMVVQSLMNPDLRERDERVARILDRDLRARLSLLSGAIRAGQADGSIAGGVNPDDGAVLTSTVISGLRVTAQTGVDVGTLRRIALAGLSSLLR
;
A
#
# COMPACT_ATOMS: atom_id res chain seq x y z
N MET A 1 9.79 -24.80 28.87
CA MET A 1 8.35 -24.48 28.71
C MET A 1 8.25 -23.05 28.19
N ALA A 2 7.68 -22.85 27.00
CA ALA A 2 7.51 -21.52 26.42
C ALA A 2 6.40 -20.78 27.20
N ARG A 3 6.74 -19.64 27.79
CA ARG A 3 5.79 -18.75 28.48
C ARG A 3 4.76 -18.24 27.44
N PRO A 4 3.46 -18.18 27.77
CA PRO A 4 2.43 -17.74 26.80
C PRO A 4 2.77 -16.35 26.26
N ARG A 5 2.62 -16.17 24.95
CA ARG A 5 2.84 -14.87 24.28
C ARG A 5 1.83 -13.88 24.86
N THR A 6 2.31 -12.86 25.57
CA THR A 6 1.47 -11.86 26.27
C THR A 6 0.92 -10.77 25.36
N PHE A 7 1.19 -10.81 24.05
CA PHE A 7 0.76 -9.80 23.09
C PHE A 7 0.33 -10.41 21.75
N ASP A 8 -0.57 -9.72 21.06
CA ASP A 8 -1.02 -10.09 19.72
C ASP A 8 0.05 -9.73 18.68
N GLU A 9 0.66 -10.75 18.10
CA GLU A 9 1.68 -10.61 17.05
C GLU A 9 1.16 -9.85 15.83
N SER A 10 -0.11 -10.04 15.46
CA SER A 10 -0.73 -9.35 14.33
C SER A 10 -0.81 -7.85 14.58
N ALA A 11 -1.19 -7.45 15.79
CA ALA A 11 -1.23 -6.05 16.20
C ALA A 11 0.16 -5.39 16.18
N VAL A 12 1.21 -6.12 16.58
CA VAL A 12 2.59 -5.62 16.49
C VAL A 12 3.03 -5.45 15.03
N LEU A 13 2.70 -6.42 14.16
CA LEU A 13 3.01 -6.30 12.72
C LEU A 13 2.25 -5.14 12.06
N ASP A 14 0.98 -4.91 12.43
CA ASP A 14 0.21 -3.76 11.94
C ASP A 14 0.81 -2.44 12.42
N ALA A 15 1.24 -2.36 13.68
CA ALA A 15 1.93 -1.19 14.21
C ALA A 15 3.25 -0.93 13.49
N ALA A 16 4.08 -1.95 13.32
CA ALA A 16 5.32 -1.84 12.59
C ALA A 16 5.11 -1.40 11.13
N ALA A 17 4.10 -1.95 10.45
CA ALA A 17 3.75 -1.54 9.10
C ALA A 17 3.30 -0.07 9.01
N ARG A 18 2.61 0.46 10.03
CA ARG A 18 2.25 1.88 10.12
C ARG A 18 3.47 2.79 10.24
N GLU A 19 4.47 2.40 11.04
CA GLU A 19 5.72 3.15 11.15
C GLU A 19 6.51 3.09 9.85
N PHE A 20 6.73 1.88 9.31
CA PHE A 20 7.53 1.70 8.10
C PHE A 20 6.91 2.32 6.86
N ARG A 21 5.58 2.39 6.73
CA ARG A 21 4.95 3.05 5.56
C ARG A 21 5.15 4.56 5.54
N VAL A 22 5.30 5.19 6.71
CA VAL A 22 5.50 6.64 6.84
C VAL A 22 6.99 6.97 6.78
N HIS A 23 7.79 6.35 7.64
CA HIS A 23 9.19 6.71 7.87
C HIS A 23 10.18 5.88 7.04
N GLY A 24 9.77 4.73 6.51
CA GLY A 24 10.67 3.80 5.83
C GLY A 24 11.54 3.01 6.82
N PHE A 25 12.28 2.02 6.31
CA PHE A 25 13.06 1.12 7.17
C PHE A 25 14.16 1.84 7.93
N ALA A 26 14.98 2.67 7.26
CA ALA A 26 16.17 3.27 7.87
C ALA A 26 15.81 4.19 9.06
N GLU A 27 14.83 5.09 8.86
CA GLU A 27 14.45 6.11 9.84
C GLU A 27 13.56 5.60 10.97
N THR A 28 13.05 4.37 10.90
CA THR A 28 12.20 3.80 11.96
C THR A 28 13.05 3.12 13.03
N SER A 29 13.19 3.70 14.22
CA SER A 29 13.95 3.11 15.32
C SER A 29 13.22 1.95 16.01
N THR A 30 13.96 1.09 16.71
CA THR A 30 13.33 0.04 17.54
C THR A 30 12.51 0.64 18.69
N GLU A 31 12.90 1.81 19.23
CA GLU A 31 12.10 2.48 20.25
C GLU A 31 10.73 2.90 19.68
N GLN A 32 10.69 3.52 18.50
CA GLN A 32 9.44 3.88 17.81
C GLN A 32 8.56 2.66 17.57
N LEU A 33 9.15 1.54 17.12
CA LEU A 33 8.41 0.28 16.92
C LEU A 33 7.83 -0.26 18.23
N CYS A 34 8.57 -0.19 19.33
CA CYS A 34 8.11 -0.62 20.65
C CYS A 34 6.95 0.25 21.15
N GLU A 35 7.08 1.57 21.00
CA GLU A 35 6.05 2.54 21.38
C GLU A 35 4.77 2.36 20.56
N ALA A 36 4.89 2.32 19.24
CA ALA A 36 3.75 2.15 18.32
C ALA A 36 3.01 0.83 18.54
N ALA A 37 3.72 -0.24 18.91
CA ALA A 37 3.17 -1.55 19.18
C ALA A 37 2.72 -1.76 20.64
N GLY A 38 3.05 -0.82 21.55
CA GLY A 38 2.74 -0.94 22.98
C GLY A 38 3.47 -2.11 23.67
N VAL A 39 4.66 -2.48 23.18
CA VAL A 39 5.44 -3.61 23.71
C VAL A 39 6.81 -3.18 24.21
N ARG A 40 7.39 -3.97 25.12
CA ARG A 40 8.78 -3.78 25.56
C ARG A 40 9.75 -4.32 24.52
N ARG A 41 10.94 -3.73 24.43
CA ARG A 41 12.04 -4.16 23.53
C ARG A 41 12.37 -5.66 23.66
N SER A 42 12.40 -6.18 24.89
CA SER A 42 12.63 -7.62 25.12
C SER A 42 11.52 -8.50 24.54
N SER A 43 10.25 -8.09 24.66
CA SER A 43 9.11 -8.80 24.06
C SER A 43 9.18 -8.78 22.54
N LEU A 44 9.56 -7.64 21.95
CA LEU A 44 9.71 -7.50 20.51
C LEU A 44 10.79 -8.46 19.98
N TYR A 45 12.00 -8.44 20.57
CA TYR A 45 13.10 -9.30 20.11
C TYR A 45 12.91 -10.79 20.41
N ASN A 46 12.12 -11.14 21.43
CA ASN A 46 11.72 -12.52 21.67
C ASN A 46 10.79 -13.07 20.57
N ALA A 47 10.00 -12.21 19.93
CA ALA A 47 9.09 -12.62 18.85
C ALA A 47 9.65 -12.40 17.45
N PHE A 48 10.50 -11.39 17.27
CA PHE A 48 11.09 -11.00 16.00
C PHE A 48 12.59 -10.86 16.21
N THR A 49 13.35 -11.83 15.70
CA THR A 49 14.80 -11.98 15.94
C THR A 49 15.60 -10.71 15.60
N SER A 50 15.13 -9.90 14.66
CA SER A 50 15.74 -8.63 14.27
C SER A 50 14.69 -7.64 13.73
N LYS A 51 15.11 -6.38 13.54
CA LYS A 51 14.32 -5.37 12.83
C LYS A 51 14.08 -5.77 11.37
N ASP A 52 15.04 -6.41 10.72
CA ASP A 52 14.91 -6.94 9.35
C ASP A 52 13.83 -8.02 9.28
N GLU A 53 13.82 -8.97 10.22
CA GLU A 53 12.78 -10.00 10.30
C GLU A 53 11.40 -9.39 10.56
N LEU A 54 11.31 -8.42 11.48
CA LEU A 54 10.09 -7.67 11.71
C LEU A 54 9.62 -6.93 10.45
N PHE A 55 10.53 -6.31 9.71
CA PHE A 55 10.22 -5.59 8.48
C PHE A 55 9.67 -6.51 7.39
N VAL A 56 10.31 -7.66 7.14
CA VAL A 56 9.83 -8.65 6.15
C VAL A 56 8.42 -9.11 6.48
N ARG A 57 8.17 -9.43 7.75
CA ARG A 57 6.85 -9.89 8.20
C ARG A 57 5.80 -8.79 8.18
N ALA A 58 6.17 -7.56 8.54
CA ALA A 58 5.29 -6.39 8.44
C ALA A 58 4.96 -6.07 6.98
N LEU A 59 5.93 -6.16 6.06
CA LEU A 59 5.72 -5.98 4.63
C LEU A 59 4.79 -7.03 4.07
N GLN A 60 5.00 -8.31 4.41
CA GLN A 60 4.14 -9.40 3.97
C GLN A 60 2.70 -9.21 4.45
N ARG A 61 2.50 -8.79 5.70
CA ARG A 61 1.18 -8.48 6.23
C ARG A 61 0.57 -7.25 5.55
N TYR A 62 1.34 -6.19 5.36
CA TYR A 62 0.90 -4.95 4.72
C TYR A 62 0.38 -5.20 3.30
N VAL A 63 1.12 -5.94 2.47
CA VAL A 63 0.67 -6.26 1.11
C VAL A 63 -0.54 -7.21 1.10
N ALA A 64 -0.62 -8.14 2.05
CA ALA A 64 -1.78 -9.04 2.16
C ALA A 64 -3.05 -8.27 2.52
N THR A 65 -3.00 -7.41 3.53
CA THR A 65 -4.15 -6.61 3.98
C THR A 65 -4.57 -5.58 2.92
N THR A 66 -3.60 -4.87 2.35
CA THR A 66 -3.86 -3.86 1.30
C THR A 66 -4.38 -4.52 0.03
N GLY A 67 -3.76 -5.61 -0.40
CA GLY A 67 -4.18 -6.38 -1.57
C GLY A 67 -5.58 -6.98 -1.43
N ALA A 68 -5.95 -7.49 -0.25
CA ALA A 68 -7.30 -7.96 0.02
C ALA A 68 -8.33 -6.83 -0.11
N ARG A 69 -8.05 -5.64 0.45
CA ARG A 69 -8.92 -4.46 0.30
C ARG A 69 -9.07 -4.03 -1.16
N GLN A 70 -7.96 -3.97 -1.90
CA GLN A 70 -7.97 -3.62 -3.32
C GLN A 70 -8.75 -4.66 -4.14
N SER A 71 -8.59 -5.95 -3.84
CA SER A 71 -9.32 -7.01 -4.51
C SER A 71 -10.83 -6.90 -4.30
N MET A 72 -11.30 -6.55 -3.09
CA MET A 72 -12.73 -6.36 -2.85
C MET A 72 -13.32 -5.25 -3.72
N ILE A 73 -12.58 -4.15 -3.93
CA ILE A 73 -13.03 -3.02 -4.75
C ILE A 73 -12.96 -3.36 -6.25
N LEU A 74 -11.84 -3.92 -6.70
CA LEU A 74 -11.57 -4.14 -8.12
C LEU A 74 -12.32 -5.35 -8.72
N ALA A 75 -12.82 -6.24 -7.86
CA ALA A 75 -13.64 -7.37 -8.24
C ALA A 75 -15.14 -7.18 -7.94
N ASP A 76 -15.57 -5.99 -7.50
CA ASP A 76 -16.97 -5.72 -7.18
C ASP A 76 -17.84 -5.65 -8.45
N GLU A 77 -18.63 -6.70 -8.69
CA GLU A 77 -19.48 -6.83 -9.88
C GLU A 77 -20.66 -5.85 -9.92
N GLU A 78 -21.00 -5.23 -8.80
CA GLU A 78 -22.04 -4.19 -8.73
C GLU A 78 -21.53 -2.83 -9.25
N LEU A 79 -20.21 -2.65 -9.38
CA LEU A 79 -19.59 -1.44 -9.90
C LEU A 79 -19.14 -1.62 -11.34
N THR A 80 -19.34 -0.58 -12.15
CA THR A 80 -18.70 -0.46 -13.47
C THR A 80 -17.17 -0.40 -13.32
N GLY A 81 -16.43 -0.78 -14.37
CA GLY A 81 -14.97 -0.72 -14.32
C GLY A 81 -14.42 0.66 -13.96
N ALA A 82 -15.03 1.73 -14.47
CA ALA A 82 -14.64 3.10 -14.12
C ALA A 82 -14.94 3.46 -12.65
N GLU A 83 -16.06 3.01 -12.09
CA GLU A 83 -16.37 3.18 -10.67
C GLU A 83 -15.39 2.44 -9.78
N ARG A 84 -14.97 1.22 -10.14
CA ARG A 84 -13.94 0.49 -9.38
C ARG A 84 -12.63 1.27 -9.29
N LEU A 85 -12.18 1.87 -10.41
CA LEU A 85 -10.97 2.70 -10.41
C LEU A 85 -11.14 3.98 -9.60
N ARG A 86 -12.30 4.66 -9.70
CA ARG A 86 -12.61 5.86 -8.92
C ARG A 86 -12.66 5.55 -7.42
N THR A 87 -13.34 4.47 -7.02
CA THR A 87 -13.40 4.01 -5.62
C THR A 87 -12.01 3.67 -5.08
N LEU A 88 -11.15 3.04 -5.88
CA LEU A 88 -9.77 2.79 -5.48
C LEU A 88 -9.00 4.08 -5.20
N VAL A 89 -9.13 5.09 -6.07
CA VAL A 89 -8.53 6.43 -5.87
C VAL A 89 -9.09 7.09 -4.61
N ASP A 90 -10.41 7.04 -4.41
CA ASP A 90 -11.08 7.65 -3.26
C ASP A 90 -10.62 7.03 -1.94
N VAL A 91 -10.47 5.70 -1.88
CA VAL A 91 -9.89 5.02 -0.72
C VAL A 91 -8.47 5.49 -0.41
N VAL A 92 -7.64 5.69 -1.44
CA VAL A 92 -6.27 6.19 -1.28
C VAL A 92 -6.28 7.62 -0.74
N VAL A 93 -7.13 8.48 -1.30
CA VAL A 93 -7.31 9.89 -0.91
C VAL A 93 -7.83 10.00 0.52
N ASP A 94 -8.79 9.16 0.91
CA ASP A 94 -9.32 9.12 2.28
C ASP A 94 -8.26 8.72 3.29
N GLU A 95 -7.40 7.75 2.96
CA GLU A 95 -6.27 7.40 3.82
C GLU A 95 -5.32 8.59 4.03
N GLU A 96 -5.04 9.36 2.97
CA GLU A 96 -4.23 10.59 3.08
C GLU A 96 -4.94 11.67 3.90
N LEU A 97 -6.25 11.84 3.76
CA LEU A 97 -7.02 12.77 4.59
C LEU A 97 -6.93 12.42 6.08
N GLN A 98 -7.14 11.15 6.41
CA GLN A 98 -7.07 10.70 7.80
C GLN A 98 -5.66 10.87 8.39
N ALA A 99 -4.62 10.67 7.59
CA ALA A 99 -3.25 10.89 8.01
C ALA A 99 -2.94 12.39 8.18
N ALA A 100 -3.37 13.24 7.23
CA ALA A 100 -3.15 14.68 7.29
C ALA A 100 -3.77 15.30 8.55
N ASN A 101 -4.94 14.82 8.98
CA ASN A 101 -5.58 15.22 10.24
C ASN A 101 -4.75 14.87 11.49
N ARG A 102 -3.77 13.96 11.36
CA ARG A 102 -2.78 13.61 12.40
C ARG A 102 -1.41 14.24 12.16
N GLY A 103 -1.29 15.15 11.19
CA GLY A 103 -0.08 15.91 10.92
C GLY A 103 0.98 15.18 10.08
N HIS A 104 0.62 14.10 9.37
CA HIS A 104 1.55 13.35 8.53
C HIS A 104 0.87 12.81 7.26
N ALA A 105 1.63 12.41 6.24
CA ALA A 105 1.06 11.67 5.10
C ALA A 105 0.84 10.20 5.46
N ALA A 106 -0.11 9.52 4.80
CA ALA A 106 -0.38 8.12 5.09
C ALA A 106 0.78 7.23 4.66
N GLY A 107 1.46 7.59 3.57
CA GLY A 107 2.61 6.85 3.04
C GLY A 107 2.25 5.47 2.50
N CYS A 108 3.24 4.75 2.00
CA CYS A 108 3.06 3.43 1.40
C CYS A 108 4.32 2.59 1.59
N MET A 109 4.21 1.47 2.30
CA MET A 109 5.36 0.61 2.61
C MET A 109 5.97 0.00 1.36
N VAL A 110 5.17 -0.31 0.34
CA VAL A 110 5.64 -0.81 -0.96
C VAL A 110 6.50 0.25 -1.66
N VAL A 111 6.04 1.51 -1.73
CA VAL A 111 6.80 2.60 -2.33
C VAL A 111 8.10 2.85 -1.55
N GLN A 112 8.03 2.92 -0.22
CA GLN A 112 9.23 3.06 0.64
C GLN A 112 10.24 1.94 0.40
N SER A 113 9.76 0.70 0.22
CA SER A 113 10.63 -0.46 -0.03
C SER A 113 11.26 -0.41 -1.43
N LEU A 114 10.52 0.02 -2.45
CA LEU A 114 11.03 0.13 -3.82
C LEU A 114 12.06 1.26 -3.98
N MET A 115 11.92 2.35 -3.23
CA MET A 115 12.83 3.49 -3.24
C MET A 115 14.12 3.25 -2.42
N ASN A 116 14.23 2.12 -1.73
CA ASN A 116 15.41 1.75 -0.95
C ASN A 116 16.01 0.44 -1.50
N PRO A 117 16.92 0.53 -2.48
CA PRO A 117 17.46 -0.65 -3.16
C PRO A 117 18.17 -1.63 -2.22
N ASP A 118 18.84 -1.12 -1.19
CA ASP A 118 19.54 -1.91 -0.17
C ASP A 118 18.64 -2.94 0.50
N LEU A 119 17.34 -2.66 0.68
CA LEU A 119 16.42 -3.59 1.33
C LEU A 119 16.27 -4.91 0.57
N ARG A 120 16.31 -4.86 -0.77
CA ARG A 120 16.20 -6.04 -1.63
C ARG A 120 17.51 -6.82 -1.68
N GLU A 121 18.64 -6.11 -1.57
CA GLU A 121 19.97 -6.72 -1.52
C GLU A 121 20.24 -7.39 -0.17
N ARG A 122 19.70 -6.83 0.92
CA ARG A 122 19.83 -7.36 2.28
C ARG A 122 19.02 -8.64 2.49
N ASP A 123 17.81 -8.72 1.92
CA ASP A 123 16.95 -9.89 2.06
C ASP A 123 16.08 -10.12 0.82
N GLU A 124 16.37 -11.19 0.09
CA GLU A 124 15.64 -11.58 -1.12
C GLU A 124 14.14 -11.80 -0.90
N ARG A 125 13.69 -12.07 0.34
CA ARG A 125 12.26 -12.18 0.66
C ARG A 125 11.54 -10.87 0.37
N VAL A 126 12.18 -9.72 0.59
CA VAL A 126 11.61 -8.41 0.27
C VAL A 126 11.32 -8.31 -1.22
N ALA A 127 12.30 -8.64 -2.08
CA ALA A 127 12.12 -8.62 -3.53
C ALA A 127 10.97 -9.55 -3.96
N ARG A 128 10.95 -10.79 -3.45
CA ARG A 128 9.88 -11.75 -3.77
C ARG A 128 8.48 -11.27 -3.35
N ILE A 129 8.37 -10.60 -2.21
CA ILE A 129 7.09 -10.05 -1.73
C ILE A 129 6.63 -8.92 -2.67
N LEU A 130 7.52 -7.98 -3.00
CA LEU A 130 7.19 -6.83 -3.86
C LEU A 130 6.82 -7.29 -5.29
N ASP A 131 7.56 -8.24 -5.86
CA ASP A 131 7.28 -8.76 -7.21
C ASP A 131 5.96 -9.52 -7.28
N ARG A 132 5.58 -10.19 -6.20
CA ARG A 132 4.29 -10.89 -6.10
C ARG A 132 3.15 -9.89 -5.94
N ASP A 133 3.32 -8.89 -5.07
CA ASP A 133 2.36 -7.80 -4.86
C ASP A 133 2.11 -7.03 -6.17
N LEU A 134 3.16 -6.63 -6.88
CA LEU A 134 3.04 -5.90 -8.13
C LEU A 134 2.27 -6.72 -9.18
N ARG A 135 2.62 -8.00 -9.38
CA ARG A 135 1.91 -8.87 -10.32
C ARG A 135 0.43 -9.04 -9.97
N ALA A 136 0.12 -9.27 -8.69
CA ALA A 136 -1.27 -9.40 -8.25
C ALA A 136 -2.05 -8.11 -8.44
N ARG A 137 -1.47 -6.96 -8.05
CA ARG A 137 -2.09 -5.64 -8.21
C ARG A 137 -2.36 -5.30 -9.67
N LEU A 138 -1.37 -5.50 -10.56
CA LEU A 138 -1.55 -5.25 -11.99
C LEU A 138 -2.61 -6.17 -12.60
N SER A 139 -2.65 -7.45 -12.21
CA SER A 139 -3.68 -8.37 -12.68
C SER A 139 -5.10 -7.93 -12.29
N LEU A 140 -5.29 -7.46 -11.04
CA LEU A 140 -6.58 -6.96 -10.58
C LEU A 140 -7.00 -5.69 -11.34
N LEU A 141 -6.08 -4.76 -11.53
CA LEU A 141 -6.32 -3.53 -12.28
C LEU A 141 -6.66 -3.81 -13.75
N SER A 142 -5.89 -4.67 -14.43
CA SER A 142 -6.18 -5.08 -15.80
C SER A 142 -7.56 -5.74 -15.91
N GLY A 143 -7.95 -6.55 -14.90
CA GLY A 143 -9.28 -7.14 -14.81
C GLY A 143 -10.40 -6.09 -14.73
N ALA A 144 -10.27 -5.11 -13.83
CA ALA A 144 -11.23 -4.02 -13.71
C ALA A 144 -11.31 -3.16 -14.99
N ILE A 145 -10.18 -2.95 -15.67
CA ILE A 145 -10.14 -2.22 -16.94
C ILE A 145 -10.86 -2.99 -18.05
N ARG A 146 -10.63 -4.30 -18.17
CA ARG A 146 -11.36 -5.16 -19.13
C ARG A 146 -12.87 -5.15 -18.86
N ALA A 147 -13.27 -5.21 -17.58
CA ALA A 147 -14.68 -5.08 -17.21
C ALA A 147 -15.26 -3.73 -17.64
N GLY A 148 -14.55 -2.62 -17.39
CA GLY A 148 -14.95 -1.29 -17.83
C GLY A 148 -15.01 -1.10 -19.35
N GLN A 149 -14.17 -1.83 -20.10
CA GLN A 149 -14.27 -1.83 -21.55
C GLN A 149 -15.50 -2.61 -22.05
N ALA A 150 -15.86 -3.69 -21.35
CA ALA A 150 -17.04 -4.49 -21.67
C ALA A 150 -18.35 -3.77 -21.33
N ASP A 151 -18.40 -3.05 -20.19
CA ASP A 151 -19.56 -2.25 -19.79
C ASP A 151 -19.61 -0.85 -20.45
N GLY A 152 -18.53 -0.45 -21.13
CA GLY A 152 -18.42 0.79 -21.89
C GLY A 152 -17.99 2.03 -21.09
N SER A 153 -17.76 1.89 -19.79
CA SER A 153 -17.32 2.96 -18.88
C SER A 153 -15.83 3.34 -19.03
N ILE A 154 -15.02 2.48 -19.64
CA ILE A 154 -13.60 2.73 -19.95
C ILE A 154 -13.38 2.72 -21.47
N ALA A 155 -12.49 3.59 -21.94
CA ALA A 155 -12.13 3.66 -23.35
C ALA A 155 -11.51 2.35 -23.87
N GLY A 156 -12.11 1.79 -24.94
CA GLY A 156 -11.60 0.57 -25.58
C GLY A 156 -10.29 0.71 -26.36
N GLY A 157 -9.79 1.95 -26.54
CA GLY A 157 -8.54 2.22 -27.26
C GLY A 157 -7.27 2.01 -26.44
N VAL A 158 -7.40 1.72 -25.14
CA VAL A 158 -6.26 1.55 -24.22
C VAL A 158 -6.02 0.07 -23.97
N ASN A 159 -4.77 -0.39 -24.07
CA ASN A 159 -4.40 -1.73 -23.64
C ASN A 159 -4.64 -1.86 -22.11
N PRO A 160 -5.40 -2.87 -21.64
CA PRO A 160 -5.68 -3.03 -20.22
C PRO A 160 -4.45 -3.09 -19.32
N ASP A 161 -3.37 -3.70 -19.79
CA ASP A 161 -2.14 -3.85 -18.99
C ASP A 161 -1.39 -2.52 -18.89
N ASP A 162 -1.38 -1.70 -19.95
CA ASP A 162 -0.84 -0.34 -19.91
C ASP A 162 -1.67 0.56 -18.99
N GLY A 163 -3.01 0.43 -19.04
CA GLY A 163 -3.91 1.15 -18.13
C GLY A 163 -3.72 0.74 -16.66
N ALA A 164 -3.41 -0.53 -16.40
CA ALA A 164 -3.10 -1.02 -15.05
C ALA A 164 -1.79 -0.41 -14.53
N VAL A 165 -0.74 -0.36 -15.37
CA VAL A 165 0.53 0.29 -15.04
C VAL A 165 0.33 1.78 -14.80
N LEU A 166 -0.43 2.47 -15.67
CA LEU A 166 -0.79 3.88 -15.49
C LEU A 166 -1.49 4.12 -14.14
N THR A 167 -2.49 3.30 -13.82
CA THR A 167 -3.24 3.41 -12.56
C THR A 167 -2.34 3.21 -11.34
N SER A 168 -1.50 2.17 -11.36
CA SER A 168 -0.54 1.93 -10.28
C SER A 168 0.48 3.07 -10.14
N THR A 169 0.89 3.68 -11.26
CA THR A 169 1.83 4.80 -11.30
C THR A 169 1.21 6.05 -10.70
N VAL A 170 -0.02 6.40 -11.09
CA VAL A 170 -0.76 7.55 -10.55
C VAL A 170 -0.96 7.41 -9.04
N ILE A 171 -1.38 6.22 -8.57
CA ILE A 171 -1.57 5.98 -7.12
C ILE A 171 -0.24 6.10 -6.36
N SER A 172 0.84 5.52 -6.89
CA SER A 172 2.16 5.60 -6.24
C SER A 172 2.67 7.04 -6.21
N GLY A 173 2.51 7.78 -7.30
CA GLY A 173 2.84 9.20 -7.38
C GLY A 173 2.05 10.03 -6.37
N LEU A 174 0.74 9.79 -6.24
CA LEU A 174 -0.11 10.46 -5.25
C LEU A 174 0.43 10.24 -3.82
N ARG A 175 0.80 9.00 -3.46
CA ARG A 175 1.37 8.69 -2.13
C ARG A 175 2.68 9.42 -1.86
N VAL A 176 3.49 9.64 -2.88
CA VAL A 176 4.74 10.41 -2.77
C VAL A 176 4.43 11.90 -2.65
N THR A 177 3.58 12.44 -3.51
CA THR A 177 3.19 13.86 -3.49
C THR A 177 2.50 14.25 -2.19
N ALA A 178 1.72 13.36 -1.58
CA ALA A 178 1.10 13.62 -0.28
C ALA A 178 2.13 13.97 0.82
N GLN A 179 3.35 13.44 0.73
CA GLN A 179 4.42 13.75 1.70
C GLN A 179 4.89 15.20 1.65
N THR A 180 4.60 15.95 0.58
CA THR A 180 4.98 17.37 0.45
C THR A 180 3.95 18.31 1.07
N GLY A 181 2.85 17.79 1.64
CA GLY A 181 1.79 18.59 2.25
C GLY A 181 0.78 19.19 1.26
N VAL A 182 0.77 18.72 0.00
CA VAL A 182 -0.27 19.08 -0.97
C VAL A 182 -1.65 18.69 -0.45
N ASP A 183 -2.63 19.58 -0.62
CA ASP A 183 -3.97 19.34 -0.13
C ASP A 183 -4.64 18.13 -0.81
N VAL A 184 -5.41 17.39 -0.02
CA VAL A 184 -6.04 16.13 -0.44
C VAL A 184 -7.03 16.33 -1.60
N GLY A 185 -7.68 17.49 -1.67
CA GLY A 185 -8.55 17.85 -2.80
C GLY A 185 -7.77 17.93 -4.11
N THR A 186 -6.59 18.54 -4.09
CA THR A 186 -5.67 18.58 -5.23
C THR A 186 -5.14 17.21 -5.59
N LEU A 187 -4.76 16.37 -4.61
CA LEU A 187 -4.34 14.99 -4.86
C LEU A 187 -5.42 14.20 -5.61
N ARG A 188 -6.68 14.31 -5.18
CA ARG A 188 -7.81 13.65 -5.86
C ARG A 188 -7.99 14.16 -7.29
N ARG A 189 -7.96 15.48 -7.50
CA ARG A 189 -8.10 16.07 -8.85
C ARG A 189 -6.98 15.61 -9.79
N ILE A 190 -5.74 15.59 -9.32
CA ILE A 190 -4.59 15.15 -10.12
C ILE A 190 -4.67 13.65 -10.42
N ALA A 191 -5.07 12.81 -9.47
CA ALA A 191 -5.25 11.38 -9.73
C ALA A 191 -6.32 11.14 -10.81
N LEU A 192 -7.49 11.76 -10.70
CA LEU A 192 -8.55 11.61 -11.70
C LEU A 192 -8.14 12.19 -13.07
N ALA A 193 -7.43 13.31 -13.09
CA ALA A 193 -6.88 13.86 -14.33
C ALA A 193 -5.87 12.91 -14.99
N GLY A 194 -5.00 12.27 -14.19
CA GLY A 194 -4.03 11.27 -14.67
C GLY A 194 -4.67 10.01 -15.24
N LEU A 195 -5.92 9.69 -14.84
CA LEU A 195 -6.69 8.56 -15.35
C LEU A 195 -7.72 8.94 -16.43
N SER A 196 -7.77 10.22 -16.83
CA SER A 196 -8.77 10.71 -17.80
C SER A 196 -8.69 10.05 -19.17
N SER A 197 -7.53 9.51 -19.56
CA SER A 197 -7.38 8.73 -20.79
C SER A 197 -8.07 7.35 -20.73
N LEU A 198 -8.33 6.84 -19.52
CA LEU A 198 -9.04 5.59 -19.28
C LEU A 198 -10.54 5.84 -19.13
N LEU A 199 -10.90 6.81 -18.30
CA LEU A 199 -12.27 7.05 -17.86
C LEU A 199 -13.08 7.76 -18.95
N ARG A 200 -14.25 7.22 -19.27
CA ARG A 200 -15.29 7.96 -20.01
C ARG A 200 -16.18 8.78 -19.07
#